data_AF-A0A654KI15-F1
#
_entry.id   AF-A0A654KI15-F1
#
_cell.length_a   1.000
_cell.length_b   1.000
_cell.length_c   1.000
_cell.angle_alpha   90.00
_cell.angle_beta   90.00
_cell.angle_gamma   90.00
#
_symmetry.space_group_name_H-M   'P 1'
#
loop_
_entity.id
_entity.type
_entity.pdbx_description
1 polymer ?
#
loop_
_entity_poly.entity_id
_entity_poly.type
_entity_poly.pdbx_seq_one_letter_code
_entity_poly.pdbx_strand_id
1 'polypeptide(L)'
;MLQYVSDRRAEIQETYGNVTPATVGAIQRKLLELEQQGADNFFGEPMLDIFDLMRVDHNGNGMVNILAADKLMRSPKLYGVFLLWLLAEIYEALPEVGDLEKPKFVFFFDEAHLVFEDAPDALLDKIELIVRLSRSKGIGVYFVTQNPLDIPEAVLGQLGNRVQHALRAYTPRDQKAVRTTAETMRPNPKINIEQAITELGVGEALVSLLDEKGAPSVTERAWMVAPDSRIGPITDLERNQLKNSSHVYGKYEKVVDRESAFEVLQKRATMANEVAQQEANSAGGSSGVVGIFKDFMIGSTGPRGGHRDGIIQRAVKNEASRMTSRLIRGVLGSLLGGRR
;
A
#
# COMPACT_ATOMS: atom_id res chain seq x y z
N MET A 1 18.81 -3.84 -6.28
CA MET A 1 18.34 -2.62 -7.00
C MET A 1 19.01 -1.34 -6.49
N LEU A 2 18.95 -1.00 -5.19
CA LEU A 2 19.54 0.25 -4.68
C LEU A 2 21.06 0.38 -4.91
N GLN A 3 21.79 -0.74 -4.81
CA GLN A 3 23.21 -0.78 -5.17
C GLN A 3 23.43 -0.38 -6.64
N TYR A 4 22.63 -0.94 -7.55
CA TYR A 4 22.67 -0.59 -8.98
C TYR A 4 22.37 0.90 -9.24
N VAL A 5 21.42 1.47 -8.50
CA VAL A 5 21.13 2.92 -8.56
C VAL A 5 22.33 3.75 -8.08
N SER A 6 23.01 3.31 -7.02
CA SER A 6 24.24 3.95 -6.53
C SER A 6 25.37 3.86 -7.57
N ASP A 7 25.56 2.69 -8.17
CA ASP A 7 26.66 2.43 -9.10
C ASP A 7 26.46 3.19 -10.44
N ARG A 8 25.22 3.35 -10.91
CA ARG A 8 24.87 4.06 -12.15
C ARG A 8 24.31 5.46 -11.93
N ARG A 9 24.60 6.07 -10.77
CA ARG A 9 24.03 7.37 -10.38
C ARG A 9 24.20 8.47 -11.42
N ALA A 10 25.35 8.51 -12.13
CA ALA A 10 25.65 9.56 -13.10
C ALA A 10 24.69 9.52 -14.28
N GLU A 11 24.37 8.31 -14.75
CA GLU A 11 23.42 8.09 -15.86
C GLU A 11 21.97 8.35 -15.41
N ILE A 12 21.62 7.96 -14.18
CA ILE A 12 20.27 8.14 -13.63
C ILE A 12 19.99 9.62 -13.34
N GLN A 13 21.02 10.37 -12.92
CA GLN A 13 20.90 11.77 -12.54
C GLN A 13 20.46 12.67 -13.69
N GLU A 14 20.87 12.36 -14.93
CA GLU A 14 20.46 13.10 -16.12
C GLU A 14 18.95 13.01 -16.40
N THR A 15 18.31 11.91 -15.97
CA THR A 15 16.89 11.65 -16.26
C THR A 15 15.97 11.92 -15.07
N TYR A 16 16.42 11.61 -13.86
CA TYR A 16 15.59 11.60 -12.64
C TYR A 16 16.03 12.60 -11.56
N GLY A 17 17.10 13.37 -11.80
CA GLY A 17 17.64 14.33 -10.85
C GLY A 17 18.62 13.72 -9.84
N ASN A 18 19.09 14.53 -8.90
CA ASN A 18 20.24 14.17 -8.06
C ASN A 18 19.92 13.01 -7.08
N VAL A 19 20.60 11.88 -7.24
CA VAL A 19 20.54 10.74 -6.31
C VAL A 19 21.84 10.69 -5.53
N THR A 20 21.81 11.16 -4.28
CA THR A 20 23.01 11.16 -3.44
C THR A 20 23.27 9.78 -2.82
N PRO A 21 24.53 9.34 -2.65
CA PRO A 21 24.86 8.10 -1.93
C PRO A 21 24.32 8.09 -0.50
N ALA A 22 24.26 9.26 0.15
CA ALA A 22 23.70 9.39 1.50
C ALA A 22 22.21 9.02 1.53
N THR A 23 21.43 9.45 0.52
CA THR A 23 20.01 9.09 0.37
C THR A 23 19.85 7.59 0.15
N VAL A 24 20.68 6.99 -0.72
CA VAL A 24 20.63 5.54 -0.97
C VAL A 24 20.93 4.74 0.30
N GLY A 25 21.97 5.12 1.04
CA GLY A 25 22.33 4.49 2.32
C GLY A 25 21.28 4.70 3.43
N ALA A 26 20.57 5.83 3.42
CA ALA A 26 19.44 6.05 4.32
C ALA A 26 18.27 5.08 4.03
N ILE A 27 17.92 4.90 2.75
CA ILE A 27 16.86 3.96 2.33
C ILE A 27 17.26 2.53 2.67
N GLN A 28 18.50 2.11 2.38
CA GLN A 28 19.00 0.77 2.71
C GLN A 28 18.87 0.45 4.21
N ARG A 29 19.25 1.38 5.10
CA ARG A 29 19.11 1.17 6.54
C ARG A 29 17.65 1.04 6.98
N LYS A 30 16.74 1.80 6.36
CA LYS A 30 15.30 1.69 6.63
C LYS A 30 14.70 0.38 6.12
N LEU A 31 15.17 -0.13 4.98
CA LEU A 31 14.76 -1.45 4.49
C LEU A 31 15.29 -2.56 5.40
N LEU A 32 16.54 -2.50 5.84
CA LEU A 32 17.10 -3.45 6.80
C LEU A 32 16.34 -3.45 8.13
N GLU A 33 15.93 -2.27 8.61
CA GLU A 33 15.09 -2.15 9.81
C GLU A 33 13.73 -2.86 9.62
N LEU A 34 13.11 -2.75 8.44
CA LEU A 34 11.86 -3.44 8.11
C LEU A 34 12.06 -4.95 7.94
N GLU A 35 13.14 -5.38 7.29
CA GLU A 35 13.49 -6.79 7.14
C GLU A 35 13.71 -7.46 8.50
N GLN A 36 14.36 -6.76 9.45
CA GLN A 36 14.49 -7.24 10.83
C GLN A 36 13.15 -7.39 11.55
N GLN A 37 12.12 -6.66 11.12
CA GLN A 37 10.74 -6.81 11.61
C GLN A 37 9.95 -7.92 10.88
N GLY A 38 10.56 -8.63 9.93
CA GLY A 38 9.94 -9.70 9.17
C GLY A 38 9.17 -9.24 7.92
N ALA A 39 9.51 -8.07 7.37
CA ALA A 39 8.87 -7.55 6.16
C ALA A 39 9.02 -8.48 4.94
N ASP A 40 10.13 -9.21 4.87
CA ASP A 40 10.43 -10.22 3.84
C ASP A 40 9.39 -11.35 3.80
N ASN A 41 8.99 -11.83 4.97
CA ASN A 41 7.98 -12.86 5.14
C ASN A 41 6.58 -12.29 4.92
N PHE A 42 6.35 -11.06 5.38
CA PHE A 42 5.04 -10.43 5.37
C PHE A 42 4.62 -9.92 3.97
N PHE A 43 5.54 -9.35 3.20
CA PHE A 43 5.34 -8.92 1.80
C PHE A 43 5.86 -9.96 0.79
N GLY A 44 5.81 -11.24 1.17
CA GLY A 44 6.20 -12.37 0.33
C GLY A 44 5.20 -12.69 -0.78
N GLU A 45 5.49 -13.75 -1.54
CA GLU A 45 4.60 -14.24 -2.60
C GLU A 45 3.85 -15.52 -2.16
N PRO A 46 2.56 -15.69 -2.54
CA PRO A 46 1.80 -14.76 -3.39
C PRO A 46 1.41 -13.49 -2.66
N MET A 47 1.61 -12.35 -3.34
CA MET A 47 1.21 -11.04 -2.84
C MET A 47 -0.30 -11.02 -2.55
N LEU A 48 -0.68 -10.35 -1.45
CA LEU A 48 -2.10 -10.20 -1.07
C LEU A 48 -2.88 -9.54 -2.20
N ASP A 49 -3.89 -10.24 -2.69
CA ASP A 49 -4.82 -9.75 -3.70
C ASP A 49 -6.01 -9.09 -2.98
N ILE A 50 -6.11 -7.76 -3.11
CA ILE A 50 -7.17 -6.98 -2.48
C ILE A 50 -8.58 -7.40 -2.94
N PHE A 51 -8.72 -7.99 -4.14
CA PHE A 51 -10.03 -8.47 -4.61
C PHE A 51 -10.49 -9.71 -3.85
N ASP A 52 -9.59 -10.47 -3.23
CA ASP A 52 -9.98 -11.56 -2.34
C ASP A 52 -10.68 -11.05 -1.07
N LEU A 53 -10.40 -9.82 -0.65
CA LEU A 53 -11.03 -9.18 0.51
C LEU A 53 -12.42 -8.64 0.19
N MET A 54 -12.75 -8.41 -1.09
CA MET A 54 -14.02 -7.81 -1.52
C MET A 54 -15.06 -8.83 -1.98
N ARG A 55 -14.87 -10.10 -1.62
CA ARG A 55 -15.78 -11.18 -2.00
C ARG A 55 -17.07 -11.12 -1.21
N VAL A 56 -18.08 -11.76 -1.79
CA VAL A 56 -19.38 -12.02 -1.17
C VAL A 56 -19.54 -13.52 -0.93
N ASP A 57 -20.34 -13.89 0.07
CA ASP A 57 -20.73 -15.27 0.31
C ASP A 57 -21.77 -15.77 -0.71
N HIS A 58 -22.17 -17.03 -0.59
CA HIS A 58 -23.18 -17.66 -1.45
C HIS A 58 -24.57 -17.01 -1.37
N ASN A 59 -24.84 -16.25 -0.30
CA ASN A 59 -26.09 -15.53 -0.08
C ASN A 59 -26.02 -14.07 -0.58
N GLY A 60 -24.87 -13.63 -1.10
CA GLY A 60 -24.64 -12.27 -1.56
C GLY A 60 -24.25 -11.28 -0.44
N ASN A 61 -23.95 -11.76 0.77
CA ASN A 61 -23.47 -10.91 1.86
C ASN A 61 -21.99 -10.64 1.73
N GLY A 62 -21.54 -9.44 2.11
CA GLY A 62 -20.11 -9.11 2.17
C GLY A 62 -19.36 -9.97 3.19
N MET A 63 -18.13 -10.35 2.86
CA MET A 63 -17.28 -11.11 3.78
C MET A 63 -16.63 -10.19 4.82
N VAL A 64 -16.65 -10.61 6.08
CA VAL A 64 -15.89 -9.95 7.16
C VAL A 64 -14.49 -10.55 7.21
N ASN A 65 -13.49 -9.74 6.83
CA ASN A 65 -12.09 -10.13 6.89
C ASN A 65 -11.46 -9.58 8.17
N ILE A 66 -10.82 -10.45 8.96
CA ILE A 66 -10.12 -10.06 10.19
C ILE A 66 -8.63 -10.29 10.00
N LEU A 67 -7.85 -9.21 10.07
CA LEU A 67 -6.40 -9.31 10.14
C LEU A 67 -5.97 -9.60 11.58
N ALA A 68 -5.60 -10.84 11.87
CA ALA A 68 -5.04 -11.22 13.17
C ALA A 68 -3.60 -10.69 13.29
N ALA A 69 -3.46 -9.48 13.83
CA ALA A 69 -2.20 -8.74 13.90
C ALA A 69 -1.41 -8.96 15.20
N ASP A 70 -1.67 -10.03 15.97
CA ASP A 70 -1.09 -10.25 17.32
C ASP A 70 0.44 -10.13 17.38
N LYS A 71 1.12 -10.60 16.33
CA LYS A 71 2.58 -10.47 16.17
C LYS A 71 2.98 -9.14 15.55
N LEU A 72 2.19 -8.69 14.57
CA LEU A 72 2.46 -7.51 13.76
C LEU A 72 2.36 -6.21 14.57
N MET A 73 1.50 -6.17 15.59
CA MET A 73 1.42 -5.04 16.53
C MET A 73 2.71 -4.82 17.33
N ARG A 74 3.59 -5.83 17.44
CA ARG A 74 4.93 -5.68 18.04
C ARG A 74 5.92 -4.99 17.10
N SER A 75 5.52 -4.79 15.85
CA SER A 75 6.30 -4.19 14.75
C SER A 75 5.49 -3.04 14.13
N PRO A 76 5.30 -1.93 14.87
CA PRO A 76 4.37 -0.86 14.48
C PRO A 76 4.72 -0.22 13.13
N LYS A 77 6.02 -0.13 12.80
CA LYS A 77 6.46 0.38 11.48
C LYS A 77 6.03 -0.55 10.34
N LEU A 78 6.21 -1.86 10.50
CA LEU A 78 5.74 -2.84 9.50
C LEU A 78 4.21 -2.77 9.34
N TYR A 79 3.48 -2.64 10.45
CA TYR A 79 2.03 -2.48 10.44
C TYR A 79 1.60 -1.21 9.68
N GLY A 80 2.17 -0.05 10.00
CA GLY A 80 1.87 1.21 9.32
C GLY A 80 2.19 1.17 7.82
N VAL A 81 3.32 0.58 7.43
CA VAL A 81 3.69 0.39 6.01
C VAL A 81 2.69 -0.50 5.28
N PHE A 82 2.26 -1.60 5.90
CA PHE A 82 1.25 -2.48 5.33
C PHE A 82 -0.10 -1.77 5.12
N LEU A 83 -0.56 -1.05 6.14
CA LEU A 83 -1.83 -0.34 6.08
C LEU A 83 -1.82 0.73 4.99
N LEU A 84 -0.72 1.47 4.86
CA LEU A 84 -0.53 2.44 3.78
C LEU A 84 -0.52 1.75 2.42
N TRP A 85 0.23 0.66 2.26
CA TRP A 85 0.27 -0.09 1.02
C TRP A 85 -1.14 -0.57 0.64
N LEU A 86 -1.90 -1.11 1.59
CA LEU A 86 -3.25 -1.59 1.33
C LEU A 86 -4.19 -0.46 0.86
N LEU A 87 -4.13 0.71 1.51
CA LEU A 87 -4.88 1.90 1.11
C LEU A 87 -4.52 2.36 -0.31
N ALA A 88 -3.22 2.42 -0.62
CA ALA A 88 -2.73 2.79 -1.94
C ALA A 88 -3.18 1.78 -3.01
N GLU A 89 -3.03 0.48 -2.74
CA GLU A 89 -3.42 -0.60 -3.66
C GLU A 89 -4.92 -0.56 -3.96
N ILE A 90 -5.76 -0.41 -2.92
CA ILE A 90 -7.21 -0.28 -3.09
C ILE A 90 -7.55 0.96 -3.93
N TYR A 91 -6.89 2.09 -3.66
CA TYR A 91 -7.10 3.31 -4.42
C TYR A 91 -6.67 3.16 -5.89
N GLU A 92 -5.53 2.56 -6.18
CA GLU A 92 -5.02 2.41 -7.55
C GLU A 92 -5.81 1.38 -8.36
N ALA A 93 -6.18 0.25 -7.75
CA ALA A 93 -6.82 -0.85 -8.46
C ALA A 93 -8.32 -0.65 -8.71
N LEU A 94 -9.02 0.06 -7.81
CA LEU A 94 -10.48 0.21 -7.94
C LEU A 94 -10.85 1.33 -8.93
N PRO A 95 -11.79 1.08 -9.86
CA PRO A 95 -12.32 2.15 -10.70
C PRO A 95 -13.16 3.12 -9.88
N GLU A 96 -13.26 4.37 -10.34
CA GLU A 96 -14.25 5.31 -9.83
C GLU A 96 -15.66 4.80 -10.18
N VAL A 97 -16.55 4.81 -9.19
CA VAL A 97 -17.91 4.26 -9.31
C VAL A 97 -19.01 5.23 -8.90
N GLY A 98 -18.65 6.45 -8.49
CA GLY A 98 -19.60 7.46 -8.08
C GLY A 98 -20.28 7.12 -6.75
N ASP A 99 -21.56 7.46 -6.63
CA ASP A 99 -22.33 7.32 -5.40
C ASP A 99 -23.15 6.03 -5.42
N LEU A 100 -22.59 4.96 -4.85
CA LEU A 100 -23.26 3.67 -4.72
C LEU A 100 -24.08 3.63 -3.44
N GLU A 101 -25.25 2.97 -3.48
CA GLU A 101 -26.07 2.74 -2.27
C GLU A 101 -25.33 1.95 -1.18
N LYS A 102 -24.42 1.06 -1.59
CA LYS A 102 -23.58 0.26 -0.69
C LYS A 102 -22.12 0.40 -1.09
N PRO A 103 -21.20 0.56 -0.12
CA PRO A 103 -19.78 0.55 -0.41
C PRO A 103 -19.36 -0.82 -0.95
N LYS A 104 -18.38 -0.84 -1.86
CA LYS A 104 -17.72 -2.06 -2.33
C LYS A 104 -16.86 -2.68 -1.23
N PHE A 105 -16.29 -1.84 -0.38
CA PHE A 105 -15.38 -2.26 0.68
C PHE A 105 -15.43 -1.26 1.83
N VAL A 106 -15.35 -1.77 3.05
CA VAL A 106 -15.26 -0.93 4.26
C VAL A 106 -14.05 -1.40 5.06
N PHE A 107 -13.16 -0.46 5.38
CA PHE A 107 -11.96 -0.73 6.14
C PHE A 107 -12.00 -0.04 7.50
N PHE A 108 -11.78 -0.82 8.55
CA PHE A 108 -11.69 -0.33 9.93
C PHE A 108 -10.22 -0.41 10.38
N PHE A 109 -9.62 0.75 10.65
CA PHE A 109 -8.32 0.88 11.28
C PHE A 109 -8.51 0.89 12.78
N ASP A 110 -8.29 -0.25 13.41
CA ASP A 110 -8.13 -0.29 14.86
C ASP A 110 -6.74 0.23 15.25
N GLU A 111 -6.69 0.92 16.38
CA GLU A 111 -5.52 1.64 16.86
C GLU A 111 -4.90 2.57 15.79
N ALA A 112 -5.73 3.45 15.25
CA ALA A 112 -5.39 4.38 14.17
C ALA A 112 -4.12 5.22 14.44
N HIS A 113 -3.76 5.44 15.71
CA HIS A 113 -2.53 6.14 16.08
C HIS A 113 -1.27 5.52 15.46
N LEU A 114 -1.25 4.19 15.27
CA LEU A 114 -0.11 3.47 14.66
C LEU A 114 0.16 3.85 13.20
N VAL A 115 -0.83 4.43 12.51
CA VAL A 115 -0.68 4.90 11.12
C VAL A 115 -0.03 6.27 11.07
N PHE A 116 -0.25 7.09 12.09
CA PHE A 116 0.10 8.52 12.10
C PHE A 116 1.30 8.84 12.98
N GLU A 117 1.62 8.00 13.96
CA GLU A 117 2.76 8.18 14.85
C GLU A 117 4.07 8.18 14.04
N ASP A 118 4.86 9.25 14.18
CA ASP A 118 6.11 9.49 13.44
C ASP A 118 5.98 9.48 11.90
N ALA A 119 4.76 9.60 11.37
CA ALA A 119 4.55 9.68 9.92
C ALA A 119 5.07 11.03 9.38
N PRO A 120 5.96 11.03 8.36
CA PRO A 120 6.41 12.26 7.72
C PRO A 120 5.26 13.03 7.07
N ASP A 121 5.35 14.35 6.95
CA ASP A 121 4.31 15.20 6.35
C ASP A 121 3.88 14.70 4.95
N ALA A 122 4.83 14.31 4.11
CA ALA A 122 4.54 13.77 2.79
C ALA A 122 3.70 12.48 2.82
N LEU A 123 3.81 11.68 3.88
CA LEU A 123 2.98 10.50 4.10
C LEU A 123 1.57 10.89 4.58
N LEU A 124 1.48 11.86 5.49
CA LEU A 124 0.19 12.39 5.96
C LEU A 124 -0.63 12.96 4.79
N ASP A 125 0.00 13.74 3.91
CA ASP A 125 -0.63 14.29 2.70
C ASP A 125 -1.20 13.18 1.79
N LYS A 126 -0.47 12.08 1.66
CA LYS A 126 -0.90 10.92 0.86
C LYS A 126 -2.07 10.19 1.50
N ILE A 127 -2.05 10.00 2.81
CA ILE A 127 -3.17 9.38 3.54
C ILE A 127 -4.41 10.27 3.41
N GLU A 128 -4.28 11.57 3.61
CA GLU A 128 -5.39 12.52 3.44
C GLU A 128 -5.99 12.43 2.03
N LEU A 129 -5.14 12.40 1.00
CA LEU A 129 -5.56 12.25 -0.39
C LEU A 129 -6.31 10.94 -0.62
N ILE A 130 -5.79 9.82 -0.11
CA ILE A 130 -6.43 8.51 -0.27
C ILE A 130 -7.77 8.48 0.46
N VAL A 131 -7.86 8.97 1.69
CA VAL A 131 -9.12 9.05 2.45
C VAL A 131 -10.13 9.90 1.68
N ARG A 132 -9.73 11.07 1.19
CA ARG A 132 -10.60 11.97 0.41
C ARG A 132 -11.14 11.31 -0.86
N LEU A 133 -10.29 10.59 -1.59
CA LEU A 133 -10.66 9.99 -2.88
C LEU A 133 -11.30 8.59 -2.74
N SER A 134 -11.16 7.94 -1.58
CA SER A 134 -11.71 6.61 -1.32
C SER A 134 -13.23 6.56 -1.54
N ARG A 135 -13.94 7.66 -1.23
CA ARG A 135 -15.39 7.79 -1.43
C ARG A 135 -15.81 7.58 -2.87
N SER A 136 -15.13 8.19 -3.85
CA SER A 136 -15.52 8.07 -5.27
C SER A 136 -15.31 6.68 -5.86
N LYS A 137 -14.52 5.85 -5.18
CA LYS A 137 -14.27 4.43 -5.50
C LYS A 137 -15.19 3.47 -4.73
N GLY A 138 -16.13 4.00 -3.94
CA GLY A 138 -17.07 3.21 -3.14
C GLY A 138 -16.41 2.52 -1.95
N ILE A 139 -15.37 3.12 -1.36
CA ILE A 139 -14.67 2.59 -0.19
C ILE A 139 -15.03 3.44 1.03
N GLY A 140 -15.40 2.79 2.13
CA GLY A 140 -15.55 3.43 3.44
C GLY A 140 -14.29 3.23 4.28
N VAL A 141 -13.79 4.30 4.89
CA VAL A 141 -12.65 4.23 5.82
C VAL A 141 -13.09 4.71 7.20
N TYR A 142 -12.83 3.89 8.22
CA TYR A 142 -13.14 4.18 9.62
C TYR A 142 -11.86 4.10 10.43
N PHE A 143 -11.54 5.15 11.19
CA PHE A 143 -10.44 5.16 12.15
C PHE A 143 -11.00 4.99 13.55
N VAL A 144 -10.51 3.99 14.27
CA VAL A 144 -10.88 3.70 15.66
C VAL A 144 -9.65 4.03 16.52
N THR A 145 -9.84 4.92 17.48
CA THR A 145 -8.78 5.37 18.39
C THR A 145 -9.35 5.67 19.76
N GLN A 146 -8.51 5.51 20.78
CA GLN A 146 -8.83 5.90 22.16
C GLN A 146 -8.73 7.42 22.34
N ASN A 147 -7.82 8.08 21.62
CA ASN A 147 -7.65 9.52 21.69
C ASN A 147 -7.80 10.15 20.28
N PRO A 148 -8.77 11.07 20.10
CA PRO A 148 -8.99 11.75 18.83
C PRO A 148 -7.78 12.59 18.39
N LEU A 149 -6.93 13.04 19.34
CA LEU A 149 -5.72 13.82 19.03
C LEU A 149 -4.63 12.99 18.32
N ASP A 150 -4.77 11.67 18.27
CA ASP A 150 -3.82 10.80 17.57
C ASP A 150 -4.08 10.77 16.06
N ILE A 151 -5.19 11.35 15.60
CA ILE A 151 -5.51 11.49 14.17
C ILE A 151 -5.23 12.95 13.76
N PRO A 152 -4.45 13.19 12.70
CA PRO A 152 -4.19 14.54 12.20
C PRO A 152 -5.47 15.28 11.82
N GLU A 153 -5.52 16.59 12.10
CA GLU A 153 -6.69 17.44 11.84
C GLU A 153 -7.12 17.42 10.36
N ALA A 154 -6.15 17.39 9.43
CA ALA A 154 -6.41 17.30 8.01
C ALA A 154 -7.19 16.02 7.63
N VAL A 155 -6.89 14.89 8.28
CA VAL A 155 -7.60 13.62 8.09
C VAL A 155 -8.94 13.65 8.83
N LEU A 156 -8.97 14.13 10.08
CA LEU A 156 -10.21 14.27 10.86
C LEU A 156 -11.26 15.10 10.11
N GLY A 157 -10.84 16.16 9.41
CA GLY A 157 -11.73 17.00 8.60
C GLY A 157 -12.39 16.26 7.41
N GLN A 158 -11.82 15.15 6.95
CA GLN A 158 -12.40 14.32 5.89
C GLN A 158 -13.39 13.27 6.43
N LEU A 159 -13.43 13.04 7.75
CA LEU A 159 -14.28 12.02 8.37
C LEU A 159 -15.68 12.58 8.63
N GLY A 160 -16.64 12.14 7.82
CA GLY A 160 -18.03 12.60 7.91
C GLY A 160 -18.89 11.88 8.95
N ASN A 161 -18.65 10.59 9.19
CA ASN A 161 -19.34 9.82 10.22
C ASN A 161 -18.56 9.86 11.54
N ARG A 162 -19.24 10.12 12.65
CA ARG A 162 -18.65 10.19 13.99
C ARG A 162 -19.47 9.39 15.00
N VAL A 163 -18.77 8.54 15.74
CA VAL A 163 -19.29 7.80 16.89
C VAL A 163 -18.31 8.02 18.03
N GLN A 164 -18.71 8.80 19.01
CA GLN A 164 -17.87 9.19 20.13
C GLN A 164 -18.35 8.53 21.42
N HIS A 165 -17.53 7.66 21.98
CA HIS A 165 -17.74 7.11 23.32
C HIS A 165 -17.21 8.04 24.42
N ALA A 166 -17.40 7.65 25.68
CA ALA A 166 -16.93 8.42 26.82
C ALA A 166 -15.41 8.70 26.75
N LEU A 167 -15.02 9.97 26.96
CA LEU A 167 -13.62 10.36 27.17
C LEU A 167 -13.44 10.79 28.62
N ARG A 168 -12.34 10.34 29.22
CA ARG A 168 -11.98 10.71 30.58
C ARG A 168 -11.10 11.94 30.57
N ALA A 169 -11.61 13.07 31.08
CA ALA A 169 -10.91 14.35 31.07
C ALA A 169 -10.17 14.62 32.39
N TYR A 170 -9.06 13.91 32.66
CA TYR A 170 -8.29 14.11 33.90
C TYR A 170 -7.12 15.08 33.72
N THR A 171 -6.54 15.14 32.52
CA THR A 171 -5.39 15.98 32.21
C THR A 171 -5.77 17.14 31.28
N PRO A 172 -4.95 18.21 31.18
CA PRO A 172 -5.16 19.26 30.19
C PRO A 172 -5.18 18.74 28.75
N ARG A 173 -4.40 17.68 28.46
CA ARG A 173 -4.41 17.02 27.14
C ARG A 173 -5.77 16.38 26.87
N ASP A 174 -6.35 15.71 27.86
CA ASP A 174 -7.67 15.08 27.71
C ASP A 174 -8.78 16.12 27.55
N GLN A 175 -8.72 17.23 28.29
CA GLN A 175 -9.65 18.35 28.13
C GLN A 175 -9.59 18.94 26.71
N LYS A 176 -8.38 19.07 26.15
CA LYS A 176 -8.20 19.47 24.76
C LYS A 176 -8.83 18.45 23.80
N ALA A 177 -8.62 17.14 24.04
CA ALA A 177 -9.22 16.08 23.23
C ALA A 177 -10.76 16.13 23.24
N VAL A 178 -11.37 16.33 24.41
CA VAL A 178 -12.82 16.50 24.56
C VAL A 178 -13.32 17.71 23.77
N ARG A 179 -12.65 18.86 23.90
CA ARG A 179 -13.04 20.08 23.17
C ARG A 179 -12.92 19.91 21.66
N THR A 180 -11.79 19.44 21.16
CA THR A 180 -11.57 19.18 19.73
C THR A 180 -12.64 18.24 19.18
N THR A 181 -12.97 17.19 19.93
CA THR A 181 -14.05 16.27 19.54
C THR A 181 -15.39 16.98 19.42
N ALA A 182 -15.76 17.76 20.45
CA ALA A 182 -17.03 18.48 20.46
C ALA A 182 -17.14 19.48 19.30
N GLU A 183 -16.06 20.19 18.96
CA GLU A 183 -15.99 21.15 17.85
C GLU A 183 -16.14 20.47 16.47
N THR A 184 -15.68 19.22 16.34
CA THR A 184 -15.78 18.47 15.07
C THR A 184 -17.14 17.81 14.84
N MET A 185 -18.02 17.79 15.84
CA MET A 185 -19.36 17.20 15.74
C MET A 185 -20.41 18.27 15.41
N ARG A 186 -21.47 17.89 14.69
CA ARG A 186 -22.54 18.84 14.37
C ARG A 186 -23.29 19.27 15.65
N PRO A 187 -23.41 20.58 15.95
CA PRO A 187 -24.03 21.04 17.18
C PRO A 187 -25.49 20.60 17.34
N ASN A 188 -25.89 20.30 18.58
CA ASN A 188 -27.28 20.06 18.96
C ASN A 188 -27.71 21.07 20.03
N PRO A 189 -28.71 21.93 19.78
CA PRO A 189 -29.18 22.92 20.76
C PRO A 189 -29.68 22.32 22.08
N LYS A 190 -30.01 21.02 22.11
CA LYS A 190 -30.54 20.33 23.29
C LYS A 190 -29.45 19.67 24.13
N ILE A 191 -28.21 19.56 23.62
CA ILE A 191 -27.12 18.81 24.25
C ILE A 191 -25.87 19.68 24.26
N ASN A 192 -25.29 19.90 25.45
CA ASN A 192 -23.92 20.40 25.53
C ASN A 192 -22.97 19.24 25.20
N ILE A 193 -22.44 19.21 23.97
CA ILE A 193 -21.61 18.11 23.46
C ILE A 193 -20.35 17.93 24.31
N GLU A 194 -19.63 19.01 24.65
CA GLU A 194 -18.40 18.96 25.45
C GLU A 194 -18.66 18.33 26.83
N GLN A 195 -19.73 18.76 27.49
CA GLN A 195 -20.16 18.19 28.77
C GLN A 195 -20.60 16.73 28.62
N ALA A 196 -21.45 16.44 27.63
CA ALA A 196 -22.01 15.12 27.41
C ALA A 196 -20.91 14.06 27.19
N ILE A 197 -19.83 14.37 26.46
CA ILE A 197 -18.70 13.45 26.24
C ILE A 197 -18.13 12.91 27.55
N THR A 198 -18.07 13.74 28.60
CA THR A 198 -17.52 13.35 29.91
C THR A 198 -18.53 12.62 30.79
N GLU A 199 -19.82 12.74 30.50
CA GLU A 199 -20.94 12.15 31.25
C GLU A 199 -21.48 10.84 30.62
N LEU A 200 -20.97 10.43 29.46
CA LEU A 200 -21.37 9.19 28.81
C LEU A 200 -21.01 7.98 29.70
N GLY A 201 -21.98 7.08 29.88
CA GLY A 201 -21.79 5.77 30.50
C GLY A 201 -21.28 4.70 29.53
N VAL A 202 -20.97 3.53 30.08
CA VAL A 202 -20.64 2.35 29.27
C VAL A 202 -21.85 1.95 28.43
N GLY A 203 -21.66 1.78 27.12
CA GLY A 203 -22.73 1.46 26.19
C GLY A 203 -23.46 2.68 25.62
N GLU A 204 -23.06 3.90 25.99
CA GLU A 204 -23.56 5.12 25.37
C GLU A 204 -22.52 5.73 24.41
N ALA A 205 -23.01 6.48 23.42
CA ALA A 205 -22.19 7.27 22.50
C ALA A 205 -22.92 8.53 22.04
N LEU A 206 -22.15 9.56 21.67
CA LEU A 206 -22.64 10.63 20.82
C LEU A 206 -22.43 10.23 19.36
N VAL A 207 -23.47 10.36 18.55
CA VAL A 207 -23.50 9.87 17.17
C VAL A 207 -23.91 10.99 16.22
N SER A 208 -23.13 11.17 15.16
CA SER A 208 -23.43 12.07 14.03
C SER A 208 -23.03 11.35 12.75
N LEU A 209 -24.01 10.93 11.96
CA LEU A 209 -23.79 10.18 10.72
C LEU A 209 -24.18 11.03 9.52
N LEU A 210 -23.64 10.71 8.35
CA LEU A 210 -24.00 11.40 7.12
C LEU A 210 -25.45 11.11 6.72
N ASP A 211 -26.16 12.14 6.29
CA ASP A 211 -27.47 12.03 5.65
C ASP A 211 -27.36 11.66 4.16
N GLU A 212 -28.50 11.53 3.48
CA GLU A 212 -28.57 11.21 2.04
C GLU A 212 -27.86 12.24 1.14
N LYS A 213 -27.60 13.45 1.65
CA LYS A 213 -26.87 14.50 0.92
C LYS A 213 -25.38 14.51 1.27
N GLY A 214 -24.93 13.59 2.12
CA GLY A 214 -23.56 13.52 2.59
C GLY A 214 -23.21 14.58 3.63
N ALA A 215 -24.21 15.23 4.26
CA ALA A 215 -23.99 16.19 5.34
C ALA A 215 -24.12 15.50 6.71
N PRO A 216 -23.27 15.80 7.70
CA PRO A 216 -23.42 15.22 9.04
C PRO A 216 -24.78 15.56 9.66
N SER A 217 -25.46 14.58 10.25
CA SER A 217 -26.69 14.74 11.00
C SER A 217 -26.43 15.47 12.31
N VAL A 218 -27.46 16.08 12.91
CA VAL A 218 -27.36 16.65 14.25
C VAL A 218 -26.88 15.57 15.22
N THR A 219 -25.94 15.92 16.11
CA THR A 219 -25.37 14.96 17.06
C THR A 219 -26.42 14.55 18.09
N GLU A 220 -26.62 13.26 18.27
CA GLU A 220 -27.56 12.70 19.24
C GLU A 220 -26.83 11.79 20.24
N ARG A 221 -27.34 11.71 21.48
CA ARG A 221 -26.88 10.70 22.46
C ARG A 221 -27.67 9.42 22.26
N ALA A 222 -26.98 8.31 22.04
CA ALA A 222 -27.58 7.01 21.72
C ALA A 222 -27.02 5.90 22.61
N TRP A 223 -27.86 4.89 22.84
CA TRP A 223 -27.44 3.60 23.39
C TRP A 223 -26.94 2.71 22.26
N MET A 224 -25.79 2.09 22.48
CA MET A 224 -25.14 1.20 21.53
C MET A 224 -25.56 -0.23 21.79
N VAL A 225 -26.08 -0.90 20.77
CA VAL A 225 -26.38 -2.32 20.82
C VAL A 225 -25.08 -3.09 20.60
N ALA A 226 -24.64 -3.84 21.61
CA ALA A 226 -23.48 -4.72 21.47
C ALA A 226 -23.87 -5.94 20.60
N PRO A 227 -23.00 -6.38 19.68
CA PRO A 227 -23.25 -7.59 18.90
C PRO A 227 -23.19 -8.83 19.80
N ASP A 228 -23.94 -9.87 19.42
CA ASP A 228 -23.83 -11.19 20.04
C ASP A 228 -22.40 -11.71 19.85
N SER A 229 -21.67 -11.81 20.96
CA SER A 229 -20.25 -12.14 20.97
C SER A 229 -19.91 -13.14 22.07
N ARG A 230 -18.81 -13.86 21.89
CA ARG A 230 -18.23 -14.72 22.93
C ARG A 230 -17.17 -13.92 23.68
N ILE A 231 -17.17 -14.06 25.01
CA ILE A 231 -16.05 -13.61 25.84
C ILE A 231 -14.85 -14.53 25.57
N GLY A 232 -13.78 -13.95 25.02
CA GLY A 232 -12.52 -14.64 24.74
C GLY A 232 -12.33 -15.03 23.26
N PRO A 233 -11.06 -15.26 22.85
CA PRO A 233 -10.73 -15.56 21.47
C PRO A 233 -11.26 -16.91 21.01
N ILE A 234 -11.26 -17.12 19.70
CA ILE A 234 -11.50 -18.44 19.11
C ILE A 234 -10.42 -19.45 19.47
N THR A 235 -10.85 -20.70 19.66
CA THR A 235 -9.94 -21.82 19.87
C THR A 235 -9.14 -22.08 18.60
N ASP A 236 -7.99 -22.74 18.73
CA ASP A 236 -7.16 -23.10 17.57
C ASP A 236 -7.91 -24.03 16.60
N LEU A 237 -8.77 -24.90 17.12
CA LEU A 237 -9.61 -25.78 16.30
C LEU A 237 -10.60 -24.98 15.44
N GLU A 238 -11.34 -24.05 16.05
CA GLU A 238 -12.28 -23.17 15.34
C GLU A 238 -11.55 -22.31 14.30
N ARG A 239 -10.38 -21.76 14.66
CA ARG A 239 -9.54 -20.98 13.74
C ARG A 239 -9.10 -21.81 12.54
N ASN A 240 -8.63 -23.02 12.77
CA ASN A 240 -8.21 -23.91 11.69
C ASN A 240 -9.39 -24.31 10.80
N GLN A 241 -10.57 -24.55 11.36
CA GLN A 241 -11.78 -24.80 10.58
C GLN A 241 -12.13 -23.62 9.68
N LEU A 242 -12.14 -22.39 10.21
CA LEU A 242 -12.40 -21.17 9.43
C LEU A 242 -11.38 -20.96 8.32
N LYS A 243 -10.09 -21.18 8.62
CA LYS A 243 -9.02 -21.13 7.61
C LYS A 243 -9.24 -22.14 6.50
N ASN A 244 -9.51 -23.40 6.86
CA ASN A 244 -9.67 -24.50 5.91
C ASN A 244 -10.94 -24.36 5.05
N SER A 245 -12.01 -23.75 5.59
CA SER A 245 -13.23 -23.44 4.83
C SER A 245 -13.12 -22.18 3.97
N SER A 246 -12.03 -21.41 4.11
CA SER A 246 -11.86 -20.16 3.38
C SER A 246 -11.58 -20.41 1.91
N HIS A 247 -12.18 -19.60 1.05
CA HIS A 247 -11.95 -19.63 -0.39
C HIS A 247 -10.50 -19.27 -0.80
N VAL A 248 -9.70 -18.68 0.10
CA VAL A 248 -8.26 -18.42 -0.11
C VAL A 248 -7.36 -19.49 0.51
N TYR A 249 -7.94 -20.57 1.03
CA TYR A 249 -7.17 -21.68 1.58
C TYR A 249 -6.16 -22.20 0.54
N GLY A 250 -4.91 -22.43 0.99
CA GLY A 250 -3.82 -22.89 0.13
C GLY A 250 -3.27 -21.88 -0.88
N LYS A 251 -3.86 -20.67 -1.03
CA LYS A 251 -3.28 -19.58 -1.86
C LYS A 251 -2.06 -18.99 -1.16
N TYR A 252 -2.28 -18.33 -0.03
CA TYR A 252 -1.24 -17.59 0.71
C TYR A 252 -0.32 -18.47 1.56
N GLU A 253 -0.61 -19.77 1.69
CA GLU A 253 0.24 -20.71 2.44
C GLU A 253 1.44 -21.21 1.63
N LYS A 254 1.40 -21.06 0.30
CA LYS A 254 2.48 -21.48 -0.59
C LYS A 254 3.45 -20.33 -0.80
N VAL A 255 4.49 -20.28 0.02
CA VAL A 255 5.58 -19.32 -0.18
C VAL A 255 6.26 -19.61 -1.51
N VAL A 256 6.27 -18.62 -2.39
CA VAL A 256 6.97 -18.69 -3.68
C VAL A 256 8.23 -17.85 -3.62
N ASP A 257 9.37 -18.46 -3.89
CA ASP A 257 10.61 -17.72 -4.11
C ASP A 257 10.66 -17.26 -5.57
N ARG A 258 10.54 -15.94 -5.79
CA ARG A 258 10.52 -15.34 -7.13
C ARG A 258 11.92 -14.87 -7.51
N GLU A 259 12.24 -14.97 -8.80
CA GLU A 259 13.50 -14.41 -9.32
C GLU A 259 13.55 -12.90 -9.01
N SER A 260 14.53 -12.51 -8.20
CA SER A 260 14.59 -11.15 -7.67
C SER A 260 15.14 -10.16 -8.71
N ALA A 261 14.76 -8.88 -8.60
CA ALA A 261 15.37 -7.84 -9.42
C ALA A 261 16.90 -7.78 -9.25
N PHE A 262 17.42 -8.21 -8.09
CA PHE A 262 18.85 -8.36 -7.85
C PHE A 262 19.44 -9.47 -8.73
N GLU A 263 18.84 -10.66 -8.77
CA GLU A 263 19.30 -11.77 -9.60
C GLU A 263 19.26 -11.43 -11.09
N VAL A 264 18.19 -10.77 -11.56
CA VAL A 264 18.09 -10.32 -12.97
C VAL A 264 19.20 -9.31 -13.29
N LEU A 265 19.46 -8.35 -12.40
CA LEU A 265 20.51 -7.36 -12.60
C LEU A 265 21.92 -7.98 -12.53
N GLN A 266 22.14 -8.94 -11.64
CA GLN A 266 23.39 -9.67 -11.52
C GLN A 266 23.64 -10.55 -12.76
N LYS A 267 22.61 -11.24 -13.26
CA LYS A 267 22.66 -11.97 -14.54
C LYS A 267 23.00 -11.03 -15.70
N ARG A 268 22.43 -9.83 -15.74
CA ARG A 268 22.78 -8.82 -16.76
C ARG A 268 24.22 -8.32 -16.63
N ALA A 269 24.69 -8.07 -15.41
CA ALA A 269 26.06 -7.60 -15.18
C ALA A 269 27.10 -8.68 -15.52
N THR A 270 26.83 -9.93 -15.16
CA THR A 270 27.67 -11.09 -15.53
C THR A 270 27.68 -11.30 -17.04
N MET A 271 26.52 -11.29 -17.70
CA MET A 271 26.44 -11.35 -19.17
C MET A 271 27.19 -10.20 -19.86
N ALA A 272 27.09 -8.97 -19.35
CA ALA A 272 27.81 -7.82 -19.90
C ALA A 272 29.34 -7.97 -19.76
N ASN A 273 29.81 -8.47 -18.61
CA ASN A 273 31.22 -8.76 -18.39
C ASN A 273 31.73 -9.91 -19.26
N GLU A 274 30.93 -10.97 -19.44
CA GLU A 274 31.26 -12.09 -20.32
C GLU A 274 31.38 -11.66 -21.78
N VAL A 275 30.47 -10.80 -22.27
CA VAL A 275 30.53 -10.22 -23.62
C VAL A 275 31.76 -9.32 -23.78
N ALA A 276 32.05 -8.45 -22.81
CA ALA A 276 33.24 -7.59 -22.84
C ALA A 276 34.55 -8.40 -22.81
N GLN A 277 34.57 -9.52 -22.08
CA GLN A 277 35.74 -10.40 -21.99
C GLN A 277 35.91 -11.29 -23.21
N GLN A 278 34.81 -11.69 -23.87
CA GLN A 278 34.84 -12.33 -25.18
C GLN A 278 35.29 -11.36 -26.28
N GLU A 279 34.86 -10.10 -26.28
CA GLU A 279 35.34 -9.08 -27.22
C GLU A 279 36.84 -8.78 -27.04
N ALA A 280 37.32 -8.73 -25.79
CA ALA A 280 38.74 -8.56 -25.48
C ALA A 280 39.60 -9.76 -25.91
N ASN A 281 39.10 -10.99 -25.75
CA ASN A 281 39.80 -12.21 -26.21
C ASN A 281 39.71 -12.43 -27.74
N SER A 282 38.69 -11.88 -28.39
CA SER A 282 38.50 -11.95 -29.86
C SER A 282 39.38 -10.95 -30.63
N ALA A 283 39.96 -9.96 -29.97
CA ALA A 283 40.88 -8.99 -30.57
C ALA A 283 42.26 -9.60 -30.92
N GLY A 284 42.50 -10.88 -30.61
CA GLY A 284 43.78 -11.57 -30.85
C GLY A 284 43.81 -12.58 -32.01
N GLY A 285 42.72 -12.81 -32.77
CA GLY A 285 42.66 -13.93 -33.72
C GLY A 285 41.91 -13.67 -35.04
N SER A 286 42.66 -13.62 -36.14
CA SER A 286 42.26 -13.74 -37.57
C SER A 286 41.03 -12.93 -38.03
N SER A 287 41.31 -11.75 -38.61
CA SER A 287 40.37 -10.72 -39.07
C SER A 287 39.32 -11.12 -40.13
N GLY A 288 39.38 -12.31 -40.75
CA GLY A 288 38.52 -12.65 -41.89
C GLY A 288 37.22 -13.42 -41.55
N VAL A 289 37.27 -14.34 -40.60
CA VAL A 289 36.12 -15.22 -40.27
C VAL A 289 35.23 -14.61 -39.18
N VAL A 290 35.83 -13.81 -38.28
CA VAL A 290 35.14 -13.11 -37.18
C VAL A 290 34.21 -12.02 -37.69
N GLY A 291 34.57 -11.32 -38.77
CA GLY A 291 33.72 -10.27 -39.37
C GLY A 291 32.39 -10.81 -39.90
N ILE A 292 32.41 -12.01 -40.50
CA ILE A 292 31.22 -12.66 -41.06
C ILE A 292 30.27 -13.16 -39.95
N PHE A 293 30.81 -13.67 -38.84
CA PHE A 293 30.02 -14.06 -37.67
C PHE A 293 29.45 -12.86 -36.90
N LYS A 294 30.21 -11.77 -36.79
CA LYS A 294 29.76 -10.51 -36.16
C LYS A 294 28.58 -9.90 -36.91
N ASP A 295 28.66 -9.87 -38.24
CA ASP A 295 27.59 -9.36 -39.10
C ASP A 295 26.30 -10.19 -39.03
N PHE A 296 26.42 -11.49 -38.77
CA PHE A 296 25.26 -12.40 -38.64
C PHE A 296 24.58 -12.28 -37.25
N MET A 297 25.36 -12.07 -36.19
CA MET A 297 24.87 -12.03 -34.80
C MET A 297 24.29 -10.65 -34.41
N ILE A 298 25.01 -9.57 -34.73
CA ILE A 298 24.71 -8.20 -34.27
C ILE A 298 24.05 -7.37 -35.39
N GLY A 299 24.26 -7.75 -36.65
CA GLY A 299 23.80 -7.00 -37.81
C GLY A 299 24.90 -6.13 -38.40
N SER A 300 24.76 -5.77 -39.67
CA SER A 300 25.77 -5.03 -40.42
C SER A 300 25.25 -3.71 -40.99
N THR A 301 26.16 -2.74 -41.12
CA THR A 301 25.89 -1.42 -41.71
C THR A 301 26.60 -1.34 -43.05
N GLY A 302 25.83 -1.26 -44.14
CA GLY A 302 26.38 -1.19 -45.49
C GLY A 302 27.01 0.17 -45.82
N PRO A 303 27.86 0.26 -46.86
CA PRO A 303 28.59 1.49 -47.23
C PRO A 303 27.71 2.66 -47.68
N ARG A 304 26.40 2.44 -47.82
CA ARG A 304 25.38 3.43 -48.20
C ARG A 304 24.33 3.66 -47.11
N GLY A 305 24.60 3.28 -45.86
CA GLY A 305 23.75 3.57 -44.71
C GLY A 305 22.55 2.65 -44.50
N GLY A 306 22.49 1.50 -45.19
CA GLY A 306 21.46 0.48 -44.93
C GLY A 306 21.87 -0.44 -43.79
N HIS A 307 21.04 -0.53 -42.75
CA HIS A 307 21.22 -1.47 -41.63
C HIS A 307 20.50 -2.79 -41.87
N ARG A 308 21.18 -3.92 -41.63
CA ARG A 308 20.59 -5.25 -41.57
C ARG A 308 20.65 -5.78 -40.14
N ASP A 309 19.50 -5.88 -39.48
CA ASP A 309 19.40 -6.35 -38.09
C ASP A 309 19.81 -7.84 -37.94
N GLY A 310 20.72 -8.11 -37.00
CA GLY A 310 21.18 -9.46 -36.64
C GLY A 310 20.20 -10.26 -35.77
N ILE A 311 20.50 -11.54 -35.55
CA ILE A 311 19.60 -12.48 -34.84
C ILE A 311 19.41 -12.10 -33.37
N ILE A 312 20.46 -11.61 -32.70
CA ILE A 312 20.38 -11.17 -31.30
C ILE A 312 19.48 -9.94 -31.19
N GLN A 313 19.61 -9.00 -32.12
CA GLN A 313 18.80 -7.79 -32.12
C GLN A 313 17.32 -8.08 -32.40
N ARG A 314 17.01 -9.11 -33.21
CA ARG A 314 15.62 -9.59 -33.42
C ARG A 314 15.06 -10.34 -32.21
N ALA A 315 15.87 -11.11 -31.49
CA ALA A 315 15.45 -11.78 -30.26
C ALA A 315 15.16 -10.76 -29.14
N VAL A 316 16.07 -9.80 -28.93
CA VAL A 316 15.93 -8.72 -27.96
C VAL A 316 14.71 -7.85 -28.28
N LYS A 317 14.44 -7.54 -29.54
CA LYS A 317 13.29 -6.70 -29.94
C LYS A 317 11.94 -7.42 -29.74
N ASN A 318 11.89 -8.73 -30.03
CA ASN A 318 10.68 -9.54 -29.83
C ASN A 318 10.39 -9.84 -28.34
N GLU A 319 11.43 -9.93 -27.51
CA GLU A 319 11.30 -10.17 -26.07
C GLU A 319 11.07 -8.86 -25.29
N ALA A 320 11.71 -7.77 -25.70
CA ALA A 320 11.45 -6.43 -25.19
C ALA A 320 9.99 -6.01 -25.40
N SER A 321 9.43 -6.17 -26.61
CA SER A 321 8.01 -5.81 -26.84
C SER A 321 7.01 -6.57 -25.96
N ARG A 322 7.36 -7.78 -25.50
CA ARG A 322 6.50 -8.58 -24.58
C ARG A 322 6.71 -8.20 -23.11
N MET A 323 7.94 -7.92 -22.69
CA MET A 323 8.27 -7.46 -21.32
C MET A 323 7.84 -6.01 -21.05
N THR A 324 7.92 -5.12 -22.04
CA THR A 324 7.53 -3.70 -21.92
C THR A 324 6.04 -3.55 -21.62
N SER A 325 5.18 -4.45 -22.13
CA SER A 325 3.73 -4.41 -21.81
C SER A 325 3.39 -4.79 -20.36
N ARG A 326 4.27 -5.52 -19.66
CA ARG A 326 4.04 -6.00 -18.28
C ARG A 326 4.71 -5.12 -17.22
N LEU A 327 5.91 -4.61 -17.50
CA LEU A 327 6.62 -3.70 -16.59
C LEU A 327 6.00 -2.29 -16.57
N ILE A 328 5.45 -1.81 -17.70
CA ILE A 328 4.74 -0.53 -17.75
C ILE A 328 3.46 -0.54 -16.91
N ARG A 329 2.83 -1.70 -16.68
CA ARG A 329 1.61 -1.76 -15.86
C ARG A 329 1.89 -1.77 -14.34
N GLY A 330 3.05 -2.30 -13.91
CA GLY A 330 3.40 -2.42 -12.48
C GLY A 330 4.24 -1.29 -11.89
N VAL A 331 5.01 -0.55 -12.72
CA VAL A 331 5.92 0.51 -12.22
C VAL A 331 5.55 1.90 -12.74
N LEU A 332 4.87 2.02 -13.89
CA LEU A 332 4.42 3.31 -14.42
C LEU A 332 2.97 3.65 -14.03
N GLY A 333 2.18 2.68 -13.53
CA GLY A 333 0.87 2.92 -12.95
C GLY A 333 0.91 3.69 -11.62
N SER A 334 1.93 3.43 -10.78
CA SER A 334 2.10 4.06 -9.46
C SER A 334 2.92 5.36 -9.48
N LEU A 335 3.56 5.72 -10.61
CA LEU A 335 4.45 6.89 -10.71
C LEU A 335 4.05 7.95 -11.75
N LEU A 336 3.15 7.65 -12.69
CA LEU A 336 2.63 8.64 -13.66
C LEU A 336 1.10 8.81 -13.56
N GLY A 337 0.64 9.22 -12.39
CA GLY A 337 -0.65 9.90 -12.22
C GLY A 337 -0.57 11.34 -12.73
N GLY A 338 -0.40 11.51 -14.04
CA GLY A 338 -0.36 12.81 -14.72
C GLY A 338 -1.55 12.98 -15.66
N ARG A 339 -2.54 13.77 -15.22
CA ARG A 339 -3.60 14.46 -15.99
C ARG A 339 -3.98 13.88 -17.36
N ARG A 340 -5.24 13.42 -17.45
CA ARG A 340 -6.13 13.85 -18.53
C ARG A 340 -7.37 14.48 -17.92
#